data_AF-A0A2A6RQ19-F1
#
_entry.id   AF-A0A2A6RQ19-F1
#
_cell.length_a   1.000
_cell.length_b   1.000
_cell.length_c   1.000
_cell.angle_alpha   90.00
_cell.angle_beta   90.00
_cell.angle_gamma   90.00
#
_symmetry.space_group_name_H-M   'P 1'
#
loop_
_entity.id
_entity.type
_entity.pdbx_description
1 polymer ?
#
loop_
_entity_poly.entity_id
_entity_poly.type
_entity_poly.pdbx_seq_one_letter_code
_entity_poly.pdbx_strand_id
1 'polypeptide(L)'
;MTDKDNQFDKFDEEKEAKTGFDDQPSTHQDDVDDGKYADEEAEPTGRSRPRLVIVIIAILVLALVGTSLAFLVPAPPPQPVPQPEAPSAPELDLGELFDADDQFNPQLLPAAVGVYSSTEVIAEVGDGTVLRGDFVRLYMPGADPTELLNQLIQIELLIQTAAAEGIMADQDVVEQQIEQIKLSQAGGDDDTFRMFLDEIEVGDVANLRRLLERDQIIERMIMKYTTVEQARARHILLARDEDDEDSDDAALQAQAEDLLRQLENGADFAALAQEYSDDPGSGMAGGDLGWAPRGLFVEPFEEAVFSMEVGELRLVETLYGFHIIELLDAPELRPLDDPGLLQSMAGQQAFATTFIPWIESLQMEAEANEQIKVVVPADELVSVPEPEGL
;
A
#
# COMPACT_ATOMS: atom_id res chain seq x y z
N MET A 1 72.95 9.72 -31.91
CA MET A 1 73.52 10.84 -31.12
C MET A 1 73.18 10.54 -29.67
N THR A 2 74.23 10.23 -28.90
CA THR A 2 74.36 10.21 -27.42
C THR A 2 73.27 9.51 -26.60
N ASP A 3 73.55 8.32 -26.05
CA ASP A 3 74.28 8.00 -24.79
C ASP A 3 73.46 8.37 -23.53
N LYS A 4 73.32 7.59 -22.45
CA LYS A 4 73.74 6.22 -22.06
C LYS A 4 73.19 5.95 -20.64
N ASP A 5 72.95 4.67 -20.33
CA ASP A 5 73.31 3.88 -19.12
C ASP A 5 73.07 4.46 -17.70
N ASN A 6 72.83 3.74 -16.60
CA ASN A 6 72.83 2.33 -16.17
C ASN A 6 72.21 2.36 -14.74
N GLN A 7 71.25 1.53 -14.33
CA GLN A 7 71.39 0.17 -13.74
C GLN A 7 72.25 0.06 -12.47
N PHE A 8 71.72 -0.61 -11.43
CA PHE A 8 72.30 -1.55 -10.44
C PHE A 8 71.37 -1.56 -9.19
N ASP A 9 70.55 -2.56 -8.89
CA ASP A 9 70.76 -3.99 -8.58
C ASP A 9 71.45 -4.23 -7.22
N LYS A 10 70.72 -4.80 -6.23
CA LYS A 10 71.03 -6.06 -5.51
C LYS A 10 70.69 -6.17 -4.00
N PHE A 11 69.95 -7.26 -3.69
CA PHE A 11 70.21 -8.35 -2.70
C PHE A 11 69.86 -8.22 -1.19
N ASP A 12 69.01 -9.18 -0.79
CA ASP A 12 69.11 -10.20 0.29
C ASP A 12 69.01 -9.95 1.81
N GLU A 13 68.13 -10.80 2.39
CA GLU A 13 68.24 -11.65 3.59
C GLU A 13 68.02 -11.13 5.03
N GLU A 14 66.96 -11.70 5.64
CA GLU A 14 66.87 -12.38 6.95
C GLU A 14 67.58 -11.80 8.19
N LYS A 15 66.81 -11.63 9.29
CA LYS A 15 67.11 -12.32 10.56
C LYS A 15 66.01 -12.30 11.62
N GLU A 16 65.96 -13.43 12.32
CA GLU A 16 65.09 -13.87 13.40
C GLU A 16 65.32 -13.20 14.78
N ALA A 17 64.20 -12.97 15.48
CA ALA A 17 63.80 -13.49 16.81
C ALA A 17 64.46 -13.10 18.17
N LYS A 18 63.57 -13.18 19.19
CA LYS A 18 63.74 -13.43 20.64
C LYS A 18 64.19 -12.25 21.53
N THR A 19 63.79 -12.03 22.80
CA THR A 19 62.95 -12.69 23.84
C THR A 19 63.00 -11.81 25.12
N GLY A 20 62.07 -11.99 26.06
CA GLY A 20 62.19 -11.65 27.51
C GLY A 20 60.95 -10.91 28.05
N PHE A 21 60.01 -11.44 28.84
CA PHE A 21 59.93 -12.40 29.97
C PHE A 21 60.13 -11.77 31.38
N ASP A 22 59.15 -12.03 32.27
CA ASP A 22 59.04 -11.85 33.75
C ASP A 22 58.84 -10.43 34.33
N ASP A 23 58.08 -10.16 35.41
CA ASP A 23 57.42 -11.00 36.45
C ASP A 23 56.33 -10.19 37.23
N GLN A 24 55.54 -10.88 38.05
CA GLN A 24 54.24 -10.54 38.72
C GLN A 24 54.24 -9.54 39.95
N PRO A 25 53.31 -9.61 40.96
CA PRO A 25 51.90 -9.14 41.06
C PRO A 25 51.59 -8.27 42.32
N SER A 26 50.38 -7.67 42.45
CA SER A 26 49.70 -7.41 43.76
C SER A 26 48.28 -6.84 43.58
N THR A 27 47.21 -7.60 43.87
CA THR A 27 46.34 -7.62 45.09
C THR A 27 45.29 -6.51 45.24
N HIS A 28 44.02 -6.95 45.36
CA HIS A 28 42.93 -6.44 46.25
C HIS A 28 42.45 -4.98 46.03
N GLN A 29 41.18 -4.60 46.13
CA GLN A 29 39.91 -5.25 46.48
C GLN A 29 38.80 -4.29 46.01
N ASP A 30 37.58 -4.82 46.00
CA ASP A 30 36.30 -4.21 45.63
C ASP A 30 36.08 -2.77 46.13
N ASP A 31 35.46 -1.93 45.31
CA ASP A 31 34.33 -1.12 45.74
C ASP A 31 33.51 -0.59 44.53
N VAL A 32 32.21 -0.58 44.77
CA VAL A 32 31.04 -0.28 43.94
C VAL A 32 31.07 1.13 43.33
N ASP A 33 30.72 1.27 42.05
CA ASP A 33 29.99 2.46 41.57
C ASP A 33 29.19 2.16 40.28
N ASP A 34 27.96 2.67 40.29
CA ASP A 34 26.94 2.57 39.26
C ASP A 34 27.26 3.52 38.09
N GLY A 35 27.16 3.06 36.84
CA GLY A 35 27.27 3.99 35.72
C GLY A 35 27.39 3.36 34.35
N LYS A 36 26.22 3.23 33.70
CA LYS A 36 25.93 3.36 32.26
C LYS A 36 27.09 3.35 31.22
N TYR A 37 26.74 2.70 30.11
CA TYR A 37 27.31 2.75 28.75
C TYR A 37 28.48 1.80 28.47
N ALA A 38 28.19 0.67 27.82
CA ALA A 38 28.43 0.49 26.39
C ALA A 38 28.22 -0.98 26.05
N ASP A 39 27.29 -1.26 25.13
CA ASP A 39 27.59 -2.18 24.03
C ASP A 39 26.76 -1.70 22.83
N GLU A 40 27.51 -1.29 21.81
CA GLU A 40 27.06 -0.97 20.46
C GLU A 40 26.58 -2.27 19.80
N GLU A 41 25.29 -2.33 19.45
CA GLU A 41 24.89 -2.97 18.21
C GLU A 41 23.99 -2.00 17.44
N ALA A 42 24.47 -1.60 16.27
CA ALA A 42 23.76 -0.73 15.35
C ALA A 42 22.52 -1.47 14.79
N GLU A 43 21.34 -0.95 15.10
CA GLU A 43 20.11 -1.41 14.47
C GLU A 43 20.00 -0.87 13.02
N PRO A 44 19.60 -1.69 12.04
CA PRO A 44 19.16 -1.19 10.75
C PRO A 44 17.74 -0.65 10.87
N THR A 45 17.61 0.64 10.60
CA THR A 45 16.37 1.34 10.32
C THR A 45 15.60 0.70 9.15
N GLY A 46 14.27 0.74 9.24
CA GLY A 46 13.40 0.86 8.06
C GLY A 46 12.89 -0.44 7.41
N ARG A 47 11.63 -0.78 7.70
CA ARG A 47 10.50 -0.88 6.73
C ARG A 47 9.34 -1.61 7.42
N SER A 48 8.25 -0.88 7.65
CA SER A 48 6.96 -1.49 7.98
C SER A 48 6.54 -2.41 6.83
N ARG A 49 6.12 -3.62 7.18
CA ARG A 49 5.66 -4.64 6.22
C ARG A 49 4.14 -4.49 6.04
N PRO A 50 3.60 -4.56 4.81
CA PRO A 50 2.14 -4.58 4.63
C PRO A 50 1.56 -5.93 5.08
N ARG A 51 0.43 -5.87 5.80
CA ARG A 51 -0.32 -6.99 6.38
C ARG A 51 -1.19 -7.66 5.30
N LEU A 52 -0.96 -8.95 5.06
CA LEU A 52 -1.45 -9.72 3.91
C LEU A 52 -2.80 -10.46 4.14
N VAL A 53 -3.71 -9.93 4.95
CA VAL A 53 -5.03 -10.58 5.19
C VAL A 53 -6.21 -9.64 4.85
N ILE A 54 -5.92 -8.43 4.37
CA ILE A 54 -6.90 -7.34 4.36
C ILE A 54 -7.44 -7.05 2.96
N VAL A 55 -7.08 -7.73 1.85
CA VAL A 55 -7.47 -7.20 0.52
C VAL A 55 -8.96 -7.41 0.19
N ILE A 56 -9.55 -8.60 0.38
CA ILE A 56 -11.00 -8.79 0.18
C ILE A 56 -11.81 -8.03 1.25
N ILE A 57 -11.35 -8.03 2.50
CA ILE A 57 -12.03 -7.32 3.60
C ILE A 57 -11.87 -5.81 3.45
N ALA A 58 -10.77 -5.26 2.92
CA ALA A 58 -10.58 -3.83 2.68
C ALA A 58 -11.42 -3.32 1.52
N ILE A 59 -11.60 -4.12 0.46
CA ILE A 59 -12.49 -3.74 -0.64
C ILE A 59 -13.95 -3.72 -0.17
N LEU A 60 -14.36 -4.64 0.72
CA LEU A 60 -15.68 -4.64 1.36
C LEU A 60 -15.83 -3.55 2.45
N VAL A 61 -14.78 -3.28 3.21
CA VAL A 61 -14.75 -2.23 4.25
C VAL A 61 -14.76 -0.83 3.62
N LEU A 62 -14.08 -0.62 2.49
CA LEU A 62 -14.14 0.65 1.74
C LEU A 62 -15.52 0.89 1.11
N ALA A 63 -16.23 -0.17 0.68
CA ALA A 63 -17.61 -0.05 0.21
C ALA A 63 -18.61 0.25 1.37
N LEU A 64 -18.38 -0.29 2.57
CA LEU A 64 -19.20 -0.01 3.77
C LEU A 64 -19.04 1.43 4.29
N VAL A 65 -17.90 2.08 4.09
CA VAL A 65 -17.72 3.51 4.42
C VAL A 65 -18.38 4.42 3.36
N GLY A 66 -18.73 3.87 2.19
CA GLY A 66 -19.39 4.57 1.08
C GLY A 66 -20.83 5.02 1.35
N THR A 67 -21.48 4.54 2.42
CA THR A 67 -22.85 4.98 2.80
C THR A 67 -22.91 6.06 3.88
N SER A 68 -21.93 6.99 3.96
CA SER A 68 -22.09 8.23 4.76
C SER A 68 -21.24 9.43 4.33
N LEU A 69 -21.08 9.70 3.03
CA LEU A 69 -20.54 11.00 2.56
C LEU A 69 -21.61 11.96 1.99
N ALA A 70 -22.88 11.77 2.37
CA ALA A 70 -23.98 12.68 2.05
C ALA A 70 -24.12 13.88 3.02
N PHE A 71 -23.20 14.08 3.98
CA PHE A 71 -23.26 15.20 4.91
C PHE A 71 -21.94 15.97 5.01
N LEU A 72 -21.62 16.79 4.00
CA LEU A 72 -20.70 17.92 4.18
C LEU A 72 -21.23 19.23 3.57
N VAL A 73 -22.57 19.41 3.55
CA VAL A 73 -23.19 20.74 3.51
C VAL A 73 -23.91 20.93 4.84
N PRO A 74 -23.53 21.91 5.69
CA PRO A 74 -24.23 22.13 6.96
C PRO A 74 -25.65 22.64 6.69
N ALA A 75 -26.64 21.79 6.96
CA ALA A 75 -28.04 22.21 7.04
C ALA A 75 -28.27 23.07 8.30
N PRO A 76 -29.16 24.07 8.27
CA PRO A 76 -29.47 24.90 9.44
C PRO A 76 -30.04 24.05 10.59
N PRO A 77 -29.77 24.38 11.86
CA PRO A 77 -30.10 23.53 12.99
C PRO A 77 -31.62 23.33 13.13
N PRO A 78 -32.11 22.08 13.24
CA PRO A 78 -33.53 21.81 13.47
C PRO A 78 -33.95 22.10 14.92
N GLN A 79 -35.17 22.60 15.08
CA GLN A 79 -35.82 22.83 16.38
C GLN A 79 -36.10 21.51 17.10
N PRO A 80 -36.02 21.45 18.45
CA PRO A 80 -36.15 20.20 19.19
C PRO A 80 -37.61 19.71 19.24
N VAL A 81 -37.85 18.49 18.75
CA VAL A 81 -39.05 17.70 19.03
C VAL A 81 -38.61 16.49 19.86
N PRO A 82 -39.26 16.16 20.98
CA PRO A 82 -38.89 15.00 21.78
C PRO A 82 -39.30 13.70 21.07
N GLN A 83 -38.32 12.84 20.76
CA GLN A 83 -38.56 11.46 20.34
C GLN A 83 -38.52 10.50 21.54
N PRO A 84 -39.35 9.44 21.57
CA PRO A 84 -39.29 8.42 22.61
C PRO A 84 -38.09 7.48 22.40
N GLU A 85 -37.44 7.10 23.50
CA GLU A 85 -36.26 6.21 23.52
C GLU A 85 -36.57 4.83 22.93
N ALA A 86 -35.80 4.43 21.91
CA ALA A 86 -35.71 3.06 21.43
C ALA A 86 -34.79 2.24 22.37
N PRO A 87 -35.04 0.95 22.58
CA PRO A 87 -34.16 0.11 23.40
C PRO A 87 -32.78 0.02 22.76
N SER A 88 -31.75 0.39 23.52
CA SER A 88 -30.35 0.40 23.11
C SER A 88 -29.87 -1.02 22.80
N ALA A 89 -29.37 -1.21 21.58
CA ALA A 89 -28.41 -2.27 21.29
C ALA A 89 -27.16 -2.05 22.17
N PRO A 90 -26.42 -3.10 22.58
CA PRO A 90 -25.11 -2.88 23.19
C PRO A 90 -24.24 -2.11 22.19
N GLU A 91 -23.68 -0.98 22.62
CA GLU A 91 -22.71 -0.23 21.82
C GLU A 91 -21.54 -1.16 21.50
N LEU A 92 -21.26 -1.34 20.21
CA LEU A 92 -19.97 -1.82 19.75
C LEU A 92 -18.95 -0.72 20.07
N ASP A 93 -18.13 -0.94 21.11
CA ASP A 93 -17.03 -0.05 21.43
C ASP A 93 -15.90 -0.26 20.41
N LEU A 94 -15.95 0.53 19.34
CA LEU A 94 -14.95 0.52 18.29
C LEU A 94 -13.55 0.88 18.81
N GLY A 95 -13.43 1.47 20.01
CA GLY A 95 -12.16 1.72 20.68
C GLY A 95 -11.39 0.45 21.07
N GLU A 96 -12.05 -0.71 21.11
CA GLU A 96 -11.38 -1.99 21.38
C GLU A 96 -10.76 -2.65 20.13
N LEU A 97 -10.96 -2.09 18.93
CA LEU A 97 -10.37 -2.60 17.67
C LEU A 97 -9.06 -1.89 17.29
N PHE A 98 -8.72 -0.83 18.01
CA PHE A 98 -7.51 -0.04 17.84
C PHE A 98 -6.65 -0.17 19.10
N ASP A 99 -5.35 -0.28 18.91
CA ASP A 99 -4.43 -0.26 20.05
C ASP A 99 -4.27 1.17 20.60
N ALA A 100 -3.44 1.31 21.63
CA ALA A 100 -3.24 2.59 22.31
C ALA A 100 -2.64 3.70 21.42
N ASP A 101 -2.18 3.36 20.21
CA ASP A 101 -1.61 4.27 19.22
C ASP A 101 -2.58 4.52 18.04
N ASP A 102 -3.88 4.24 18.21
CA ASP A 102 -4.91 4.32 17.17
C ASP A 102 -4.60 3.47 15.92
N GLN A 103 -3.73 2.45 16.05
CA GLN A 103 -3.46 1.51 14.98
C GLN A 103 -4.42 0.34 15.08
N PHE A 104 -5.03 0.00 13.95
CA PHE A 104 -5.92 -1.14 13.85
C PHE A 104 -5.20 -2.44 14.27
N ASN A 105 -5.73 -3.12 15.28
CA ASN A 105 -5.21 -4.38 15.80
C ASN A 105 -6.08 -5.56 15.36
N PRO A 106 -5.70 -6.28 14.30
CA PRO A 106 -6.52 -7.35 13.73
C PRO A 106 -6.68 -8.57 14.65
N GLN A 107 -5.89 -8.69 15.73
CA GLN A 107 -6.04 -9.77 16.73
C GLN A 107 -7.23 -9.56 17.68
N LEU A 108 -7.81 -8.35 17.69
CA LEU A 108 -8.97 -7.98 18.50
C LEU A 108 -10.30 -8.16 17.76
N LEU A 109 -10.25 -8.59 16.49
CA LEU A 109 -11.43 -9.09 15.80
C LEU A 109 -11.95 -10.32 16.58
N PRO A 110 -13.23 -10.34 16.98
CA PRO A 110 -13.78 -11.50 17.69
C PRO A 110 -13.54 -12.75 16.84
N ALA A 111 -12.94 -13.77 17.46
CA ALA A 111 -12.81 -15.12 16.92
C ALA A 111 -14.21 -15.73 16.73
N ALA A 112 -14.89 -15.34 15.66
CA ALA A 112 -16.24 -15.73 15.35
C ALA A 112 -16.47 -15.68 13.84
N VAL A 113 -15.65 -16.39 13.08
CA VAL A 113 -16.05 -16.93 11.79
C VAL A 113 -15.61 -18.38 11.84
N GLY A 114 -16.59 -19.28 11.98
CA GLY A 114 -16.35 -20.72 11.89
C GLY A 114 -16.42 -21.15 10.43
N VAL A 115 -15.70 -22.22 10.07
CA VAL A 115 -15.70 -22.77 8.71
C VAL A 115 -17.13 -23.11 8.26
N TYR A 116 -17.73 -22.26 7.44
CA TYR A 116 -18.83 -22.67 6.58
C TYR A 116 -18.22 -23.14 5.27
N SER A 117 -17.81 -24.41 5.21
CA SER A 117 -17.41 -25.09 3.96
C SER A 117 -18.63 -25.43 3.09
N SER A 118 -19.68 -24.63 3.17
CA SER A 118 -20.91 -24.89 2.45
C SER A 118 -20.68 -24.72 0.95
N THR A 119 -20.86 -25.82 0.24
CA THR A 119 -20.88 -25.88 -1.23
C THR A 119 -22.27 -25.56 -1.79
N GLU A 120 -23.21 -25.15 -0.93
CA GLU A 120 -24.53 -24.71 -1.36
C GLU A 120 -24.41 -23.45 -2.21
N VAL A 121 -24.96 -23.54 -3.41
CA VAL A 121 -25.05 -22.42 -4.35
C VAL A 121 -26.19 -21.52 -3.90
N ILE A 122 -25.88 -20.26 -3.63
CA ILE A 122 -26.85 -19.23 -3.23
C ILE A 122 -27.21 -18.29 -4.38
N ALA A 123 -26.33 -18.17 -5.39
CA ALA A 123 -26.64 -17.52 -6.67
C ALA A 123 -25.87 -18.19 -7.83
N GLU A 124 -26.52 -18.32 -8.97
CA GLU A 124 -25.92 -18.66 -10.26
C GLU A 124 -25.64 -17.35 -11.01
N VAL A 125 -24.43 -17.16 -11.54
CA VAL A 125 -23.97 -15.93 -12.18
C VAL A 125 -23.21 -16.30 -13.46
N GLY A 126 -23.84 -16.22 -14.62
CA GLY A 126 -23.22 -16.60 -15.89
C GLY A 126 -22.78 -18.07 -15.90
N ASP A 127 -21.48 -18.32 -16.01
CA ASP A 127 -20.86 -19.65 -15.92
C ASP A 127 -20.31 -19.98 -14.52
N GLY A 128 -20.43 -19.06 -13.57
CA GLY A 128 -19.98 -19.17 -12.19
C GLY A 128 -21.11 -19.23 -11.16
N THR A 129 -20.73 -19.29 -9.88
CA THR A 129 -21.66 -19.45 -8.75
C THR A 129 -21.14 -18.74 -7.51
N VAL A 130 -22.05 -18.14 -6.75
CA VAL A 130 -21.80 -17.67 -5.39
C VAL A 130 -22.20 -18.76 -4.39
N LEU A 131 -21.32 -19.05 -3.42
CA LEU A 131 -21.53 -20.10 -2.42
C LEU A 131 -21.94 -19.52 -1.06
N ARG A 132 -22.76 -20.27 -0.30
CA ARG A 132 -23.13 -19.90 1.08
C ARG A 132 -21.89 -19.73 1.96
N GLY A 133 -20.85 -20.55 1.76
CA GLY A 133 -19.60 -20.43 2.50
C GLY A 133 -18.92 -19.06 2.35
N ASP A 134 -18.95 -18.48 1.15
CA ASP A 134 -18.38 -17.15 0.90
C ASP A 134 -19.21 -16.06 1.58
N PHE A 135 -20.54 -16.18 1.55
CA PHE A 135 -21.43 -15.26 2.25
C PHE A 135 -21.21 -15.28 3.76
N VAL A 136 -21.27 -16.46 4.38
CA VAL A 136 -21.21 -16.53 5.85
C VAL A 136 -19.83 -16.12 6.37
N ARG A 137 -18.76 -16.36 5.60
CA ARG A 137 -17.41 -15.93 5.96
C ARG A 137 -17.25 -14.41 6.03
N LEU A 138 -18.03 -13.67 5.24
CA LEU A 138 -17.94 -12.22 5.11
C LEU A 138 -19.07 -11.49 5.81
N TYR A 139 -20.14 -12.20 6.19
CA TYR A 139 -21.30 -11.60 6.83
C TYR A 139 -20.98 -11.14 8.25
N MET A 140 -21.16 -9.83 8.49
CA MET A 140 -21.08 -9.25 9.83
C MET A 140 -22.50 -9.08 10.38
N PRO A 141 -22.78 -9.54 11.63
CA PRO A 141 -24.08 -9.33 12.25
C PRO A 141 -24.50 -7.84 12.26
N GLY A 142 -25.69 -7.55 11.74
CA GLY A 142 -26.21 -6.18 11.62
C GLY A 142 -25.93 -5.52 10.27
N ALA A 143 -25.08 -6.10 9.42
CA ALA A 143 -24.95 -5.68 8.03
C ALA A 143 -26.19 -6.10 7.20
N ASP A 144 -26.46 -5.36 6.12
CA ASP A 144 -27.50 -5.73 5.16
C ASP A 144 -27.07 -6.98 4.37
N PRO A 145 -27.77 -8.12 4.52
CA PRO A 145 -27.40 -9.34 3.80
C PRO A 145 -27.61 -9.21 2.28
N THR A 146 -28.53 -8.38 1.83
CA THR A 146 -28.79 -8.17 0.40
C THR A 146 -27.59 -7.49 -0.24
N GLU A 147 -27.02 -6.50 0.44
CA GLU A 147 -25.84 -5.77 -0.02
C GLU A 147 -24.64 -6.70 -0.15
N LEU A 148 -24.38 -7.54 0.86
CA LEU A 148 -23.29 -8.52 0.77
C LEU A 148 -23.50 -9.53 -0.36
N LEU A 149 -24.73 -10.03 -0.56
CA LEU A 149 -25.01 -10.94 -1.67
C LEU A 149 -24.76 -10.27 -3.03
N ASN A 150 -25.18 -9.02 -3.19
CA ASN A 150 -24.91 -8.24 -4.41
C ASN A 150 -23.40 -8.04 -4.63
N GLN A 151 -22.65 -7.71 -3.58
CA GLN A 151 -21.19 -7.56 -3.66
C GLN A 151 -20.51 -8.87 -4.09
N LEU A 152 -20.96 -10.02 -3.59
CA LEU A 152 -20.45 -11.32 -4.02
C LEU A 152 -20.77 -11.63 -5.49
N ILE A 153 -21.96 -11.28 -5.95
CA ILE A 153 -22.36 -11.40 -7.36
C ILE A 153 -21.49 -10.50 -8.24
N GLN A 154 -21.23 -9.26 -7.81
CA GLN A 154 -20.36 -8.31 -8.52
C GLN A 154 -18.91 -8.80 -8.60
N ILE A 155 -18.37 -9.37 -7.52
CA ILE A 155 -17.03 -9.97 -7.52
C ILE A 155 -16.96 -11.14 -8.52
N GLU A 156 -18.00 -11.97 -8.59
CA GLU A 156 -18.06 -13.08 -9.54
C GLU A 156 -18.10 -12.58 -10.99
N LEU A 157 -18.93 -11.57 -11.29
CA LEU A 157 -18.96 -10.93 -12.61
C LEU A 157 -17.63 -10.27 -12.98
N LEU A 158 -16.96 -9.63 -12.01
CA LEU A 158 -15.64 -9.04 -12.20
C LEU A 158 -14.61 -10.11 -12.58
N ILE A 159 -14.60 -11.26 -11.91
CA ILE A 159 -13.67 -12.36 -12.20
C ILE A 159 -13.92 -12.92 -13.61
N GLN A 160 -15.19 -13.11 -14.00
CA GLN A 160 -15.54 -13.53 -15.36
C GLN A 160 -15.11 -12.51 -16.41
N THR A 161 -15.28 -11.23 -16.12
CA THR A 161 -14.86 -10.12 -16.98
C THR A 161 -13.33 -10.11 -17.12
N ALA A 162 -12.59 -10.27 -16.02
CA ALA A 162 -11.14 -10.37 -16.03
C ALA A 162 -10.67 -11.54 -16.93
N ALA A 163 -11.30 -12.70 -16.80
CA ALA A 163 -10.99 -13.87 -17.63
C ALA A 163 -11.28 -13.59 -19.12
N ALA A 164 -12.39 -12.95 -19.45
CA ALA A 164 -12.75 -12.57 -20.82
C ALA A 164 -11.75 -11.56 -21.43
N GLU A 165 -11.16 -10.71 -20.60
CA GLU A 165 -10.13 -9.75 -20.99
C GLU A 165 -8.71 -10.32 -21.00
N GLY A 166 -8.54 -11.60 -20.63
CA GLY A 166 -7.24 -12.25 -20.53
C GLY A 166 -6.39 -11.78 -19.34
N ILE A 167 -7.02 -11.17 -18.33
CA ILE A 167 -6.38 -10.78 -17.07
C ILE A 167 -6.33 -12.01 -16.17
N MET A 168 -5.11 -12.49 -15.94
CA MET A 168 -4.83 -13.67 -15.12
C MET A 168 -3.90 -13.30 -13.97
N ALA A 169 -3.92 -14.13 -12.92
CA ALA A 169 -2.93 -14.07 -11.86
C ALA A 169 -1.53 -14.43 -12.37
N ASP A 170 -0.53 -13.72 -11.86
CA ASP A 170 0.88 -14.06 -12.04
C ASP A 170 1.29 -15.12 -11.02
N GLN A 171 1.53 -16.32 -11.53
CA GLN A 171 1.82 -17.51 -10.73
C GLN A 171 3.12 -17.38 -9.93
N ASP A 172 4.12 -16.68 -10.46
CA ASP A 172 5.40 -16.50 -9.76
C ASP A 172 5.21 -15.54 -8.57
N VAL A 173 4.39 -14.49 -8.74
CA VAL A 173 4.04 -13.58 -7.64
C VAL A 173 3.22 -14.29 -6.56
N VAL A 174 2.23 -15.09 -6.95
CA VAL A 174 1.40 -15.84 -5.99
C VAL A 174 2.25 -16.82 -5.18
N GLU A 175 3.16 -17.55 -5.83
CA GLU A 175 4.03 -18.49 -5.12
C GLU A 175 5.02 -17.77 -4.19
N GLN A 176 5.59 -16.64 -4.63
CA GLN A 176 6.41 -15.80 -3.76
C GLN A 176 5.65 -15.29 -2.53
N GLN A 177 4.38 -14.92 -2.69
CA GLN A 177 3.53 -14.52 -1.57
C GLN A 177 3.28 -15.68 -0.61
N ILE A 178 2.97 -16.88 -1.12
CA ILE A 178 2.80 -18.08 -0.27
C ILE A 178 4.06 -18.33 0.58
N GLU A 179 5.24 -18.28 -0.04
CA GLU A 179 6.51 -18.48 0.68
C GLU A 179 6.78 -17.37 1.70
N GLN A 180 6.42 -16.12 1.41
CA GLN A 180 6.51 -15.02 2.38
C GLN A 180 5.55 -15.19 3.56
N ILE A 181 4.32 -15.62 3.32
CA ILE A 181 3.36 -15.94 4.40
C ILE A 181 3.94 -17.06 5.26
N LYS A 182 4.39 -18.15 4.62
CA LYS A 182 4.99 -19.29 5.31
C LYS A 182 6.20 -18.88 6.15
N LEU A 183 7.07 -18.03 5.60
CA LEU A 183 8.23 -17.53 6.35
C LEU A 183 7.81 -16.66 7.53
N SER A 184 6.85 -15.75 7.33
CA SER A 184 6.42 -14.79 8.36
C SER A 184 5.57 -15.41 9.48
N GLN A 185 4.69 -16.36 9.15
CA GLN A 185 3.73 -16.95 10.09
C GLN A 185 4.23 -18.28 10.69
N ALA A 186 5.07 -19.01 9.94
CA ALA A 186 5.49 -20.36 10.30
C ALA A 186 7.02 -20.55 10.28
N GLY A 187 7.80 -19.48 10.10
CA GLY A 187 9.27 -19.57 10.09
C GLY A 187 9.85 -20.43 8.95
N GLY A 188 9.05 -20.72 7.92
CA GLY A 188 9.44 -21.61 6.82
C GLY A 188 9.13 -23.10 7.05
N ASP A 189 8.49 -23.47 8.16
CA ASP A 189 8.13 -24.86 8.46
C ASP A 189 6.77 -25.26 7.86
N ASP A 190 6.71 -26.40 7.19
CA ASP A 190 5.51 -26.86 6.46
C ASP A 190 4.38 -27.31 7.41
N ASP A 191 4.70 -28.00 8.51
CA ASP A 191 3.70 -28.49 9.44
C ASP A 191 3.08 -27.33 10.23
N THR A 192 3.92 -26.39 10.68
CA THR A 192 3.48 -25.15 11.33
C THR A 192 2.64 -24.30 10.36
N PHE A 193 3.03 -24.24 9.09
CA PHE A 193 2.24 -23.51 8.09
C PHE A 193 0.89 -24.16 7.84
N ARG A 194 0.83 -25.50 7.78
CA ARG A 194 -0.45 -26.22 7.68
C ARG A 194 -1.35 -25.97 8.88
N MET A 195 -0.80 -25.96 10.09
CA MET A 195 -1.55 -25.62 11.31
C MET A 195 -2.07 -24.18 11.26
N PHE A 196 -1.25 -23.24 10.79
CA PHE A 196 -1.66 -21.85 10.58
C PHE A 196 -2.84 -21.77 9.59
N LEU A 197 -2.77 -22.45 8.44
CA LEU A 197 -3.86 -22.43 7.46
C LEU A 197 -5.16 -23.05 7.99
N ASP A 198 -5.06 -24.06 8.86
CA ASP A 198 -6.22 -24.63 9.56
C ASP A 198 -6.80 -23.64 10.59
N GLU A 199 -5.93 -22.96 11.35
CA GLU A 199 -6.30 -21.94 12.33
C GLU A 199 -7.02 -20.74 11.71
N ILE A 200 -6.54 -20.26 10.55
CA ILE A 200 -7.20 -19.19 9.80
C ILE A 200 -8.29 -19.70 8.84
N GLU A 201 -8.66 -20.98 8.95
CA GLU A 201 -9.78 -21.58 8.22
C GLU A 201 -9.64 -21.59 6.68
N VAL A 202 -8.42 -21.39 6.17
CA VAL A 202 -8.10 -21.52 4.74
C VAL A 202 -7.97 -23.00 4.35
N GLY A 203 -7.57 -23.84 5.30
CA GLY A 203 -7.40 -25.28 5.14
C GLY A 203 -6.05 -25.66 4.57
N ASP A 204 -5.87 -25.56 3.25
CA ASP A 204 -4.63 -25.99 2.60
C ASP A 204 -4.04 -24.96 1.64
N VAL A 205 -2.83 -25.24 1.17
CA VAL A 205 -2.07 -24.35 0.26
C VAL A 205 -2.78 -24.20 -1.09
N ALA A 206 -3.56 -25.19 -1.54
CA ALA A 206 -4.30 -25.08 -2.80
C ALA A 206 -5.44 -24.05 -2.67
N ASN A 207 -6.14 -24.05 -1.54
CA ASN A 207 -7.14 -23.04 -1.21
C ASN A 207 -6.51 -21.65 -1.05
N LEU A 208 -5.38 -21.55 -0.35
CA LEU A 208 -4.66 -20.29 -0.21
C LEU A 208 -4.27 -19.73 -1.58
N ARG A 209 -3.69 -20.56 -2.45
CA ARG A 209 -3.31 -20.16 -3.82
C ARG A 209 -4.52 -19.60 -4.57
N ARG A 210 -5.66 -20.32 -4.55
CA ARG A 210 -6.89 -19.86 -5.19
C ARG A 210 -7.37 -18.50 -4.65
N LEU A 211 -7.22 -18.24 -3.35
CA LEU A 211 -7.57 -16.95 -2.75
C LEU A 211 -6.65 -15.85 -3.26
N LEU A 212 -5.33 -16.06 -3.19
CA LEU A 212 -4.34 -15.07 -3.65
C LEU A 212 -4.46 -14.77 -5.15
N GLU A 213 -4.75 -15.78 -5.97
CA GLU A 213 -5.02 -15.59 -7.40
C GLU A 213 -6.24 -14.70 -7.63
N ARG A 214 -7.34 -14.94 -6.89
CA ARG A 214 -8.55 -14.10 -6.96
C ARG A 214 -8.25 -12.68 -6.51
N ASP A 215 -7.55 -12.51 -5.40
CA ASP A 215 -7.19 -11.18 -4.86
C ASP A 215 -6.38 -10.38 -5.88
N GLN A 216 -5.38 -11.01 -6.49
CA GLN A 216 -4.56 -10.36 -7.51
C GLN A 216 -5.36 -9.98 -8.75
N ILE A 217 -6.31 -10.82 -9.19
CA ILE A 217 -7.20 -10.50 -10.29
C ILE A 217 -8.08 -9.31 -9.94
N ILE A 218 -8.69 -9.31 -8.74
CA ILE A 218 -9.54 -8.23 -8.28
C ILE A 218 -8.76 -6.91 -8.22
N GLU A 219 -7.57 -6.91 -7.63
CA GLU A 219 -6.70 -5.74 -7.57
C GLU A 219 -6.38 -5.21 -8.97
N ARG A 220 -6.00 -6.09 -9.91
CA ARG A 220 -5.73 -5.69 -11.31
C ARG A 220 -6.94 -5.06 -11.98
N MET A 221 -8.14 -5.57 -11.73
CA MET A 221 -9.37 -4.98 -12.27
C MET A 221 -9.68 -3.63 -11.62
N ILE A 222 -9.52 -3.50 -10.31
CA ILE A 222 -9.64 -2.22 -9.60
C ILE A 222 -8.70 -1.19 -10.21
N MET A 223 -7.42 -1.52 -10.37
CA MET A 223 -6.42 -0.63 -10.93
C MET A 223 -6.74 -0.24 -12.37
N LYS A 224 -7.15 -1.22 -13.20
CA LYS A 224 -7.50 -1.00 -14.60
C LYS A 224 -8.72 -0.08 -14.78
N TYR A 225 -9.73 -0.24 -13.95
CA TYR A 225 -11.02 0.44 -14.07
C TYR A 225 -11.18 1.65 -13.15
N THR A 226 -10.20 1.91 -12.29
CA THR A 226 -10.06 3.17 -11.56
C THR A 226 -9.23 4.13 -12.39
N THR A 227 -9.87 5.11 -13.01
CA THR A 227 -9.20 6.07 -13.89
C THR A 227 -9.23 7.48 -13.31
N VAL A 228 -8.09 8.18 -13.37
CA VAL A 228 -7.95 9.56 -12.86
C VAL A 228 -7.04 10.37 -13.78
N GLU A 229 -7.18 11.70 -13.79
CA GLU A 229 -6.29 12.59 -14.52
C GLU A 229 -4.93 12.59 -13.82
N GLN A 230 -3.87 12.26 -14.56
CA GLN A 230 -2.51 12.20 -14.06
C GLN A 230 -1.57 12.89 -15.03
N ALA A 231 -0.53 13.51 -14.51
CA ALA A 231 0.56 14.08 -15.28
C ALA A 231 1.87 13.34 -14.96
N ARG A 232 2.83 13.35 -15.88
CA ARG A 232 4.16 12.83 -15.61
C ARG A 232 5.16 13.97 -15.62
N ALA A 233 5.88 14.12 -14.52
CA ALA A 233 6.90 15.14 -14.37
C ALA A 233 8.18 14.53 -13.82
N ARG A 234 9.28 15.26 -14.00
CA ARG A 234 10.51 15.04 -13.24
C ARG A 234 10.95 16.32 -12.56
N HIS A 235 11.71 16.20 -11.49
CA HIS A 235 12.21 17.37 -10.79
C HIS A 235 13.65 17.23 -10.26
N ILE A 236 14.25 18.38 -9.96
CA ILE A 236 15.43 18.51 -9.09
C ILE A 236 14.98 19.32 -7.89
N LEU A 237 15.14 18.78 -6.68
CA LEU A 237 14.89 19.49 -5.43
C LEU A 237 16.24 19.99 -4.87
N LEU A 238 16.35 21.29 -4.61
CA LEU A 238 17.35 21.81 -3.68
C LEU A 238 16.64 22.08 -2.35
N ALA A 239 16.90 21.22 -1.37
CA ALA A 239 16.15 21.21 -0.12
C ALA A 239 16.57 22.37 0.79
N ARG A 240 15.57 22.96 1.44
CA ARG A 240 15.79 23.87 2.57
C ARG A 240 16.19 23.04 3.79
N ASP A 241 17.22 23.48 4.52
CA ASP A 241 17.55 22.86 5.80
C ASP A 241 16.51 23.29 6.84
N GLU A 242 15.71 22.32 7.33
CA GLU A 242 14.65 22.58 8.31
C GLU A 242 15.21 22.90 9.71
N ASP A 243 16.45 22.50 10.01
CA ASP A 243 17.11 22.72 11.30
C ASP A 243 17.97 24.00 11.31
N ASP A 244 18.14 24.66 10.17
CA ASP A 244 18.92 25.89 10.01
C ASP A 244 18.02 27.10 9.70
N GLU A 245 17.69 27.89 10.73
CA GLU A 245 16.99 29.18 10.57
C GLU A 245 17.77 30.17 9.69
N ASP A 246 19.08 29.96 9.49
CA ASP A 246 19.96 30.74 8.63
C ASP A 246 20.15 30.10 7.23
N SER A 247 19.37 29.08 6.87
CA SER A 247 19.27 28.55 5.50
C SER A 247 19.24 29.71 4.50
N ASP A 248 20.32 29.88 3.74
CA ASP A 248 20.46 30.99 2.80
C ASP A 248 19.62 30.69 1.54
N ASP A 249 18.32 30.96 1.64
CA ASP A 249 17.37 30.83 0.53
C ASP A 249 17.85 31.55 -0.73
N ALA A 250 18.61 32.64 -0.60
CA ALA A 250 19.17 33.33 -1.75
C ALA A 250 20.28 32.53 -2.44
N ALA A 251 21.09 31.78 -1.68
CA ALA A 251 22.07 30.86 -2.23
C ALA A 251 21.42 29.65 -2.92
N LEU A 252 20.40 29.04 -2.29
CA LEU A 252 19.62 27.94 -2.88
C LEU A 252 18.91 28.39 -4.16
N GLN A 253 18.26 29.55 -4.14
CA GLN A 253 17.63 30.13 -5.32
C GLN A 253 18.66 30.38 -6.43
N ALA A 254 19.81 30.98 -6.11
CA ALA A 254 20.85 31.24 -7.10
C ALA A 254 21.41 29.96 -7.72
N GLN A 255 21.54 28.88 -6.93
CA GLN A 255 21.93 27.57 -7.42
C GLN A 255 20.84 26.96 -8.31
N ALA A 256 19.57 27.04 -7.92
CA ALA A 256 18.44 26.55 -8.72
C ALA A 256 18.34 27.30 -10.07
N GLU A 257 18.53 28.62 -10.06
CA GLU A 257 18.56 29.46 -11.26
C GLU A 257 19.75 29.13 -12.18
N ASP A 258 20.91 28.74 -11.61
CA ASP A 258 22.04 28.27 -12.41
C ASP A 258 21.77 26.91 -13.06
N LEU A 259 21.25 25.95 -12.31
CA LEU A 259 20.86 24.64 -12.83
C LEU A 259 19.79 24.75 -13.92
N LEU A 260 18.77 25.59 -13.72
CA LEU A 260 17.75 25.87 -14.74
C LEU A 260 18.40 26.40 -16.03
N ARG A 261 19.32 27.36 -15.93
CA ARG A 261 20.06 27.87 -17.10
C ARG A 261 20.88 26.78 -17.78
N GLN A 262 21.49 25.86 -17.04
CA GLN A 262 22.23 24.74 -17.63
C GLN A 262 21.28 23.82 -18.42
N LEU A 263 20.11 23.50 -17.87
CA LEU A 263 19.08 22.69 -18.52
C LEU A 263 18.55 23.35 -19.79
N GLU A 264 18.24 24.65 -19.75
CA GLU A 264 17.82 25.44 -20.91
C GLU A 264 18.89 25.45 -22.03
N ASN A 265 20.17 25.31 -21.67
CA ASN A 265 21.29 25.22 -22.60
C ASN A 265 21.59 23.76 -23.06
N GLY A 266 20.75 22.80 -22.69
CA GLY A 266 20.84 21.40 -23.14
C GLY A 266 21.69 20.49 -22.27
N ALA A 267 21.91 20.83 -21.00
CA ALA A 267 22.47 19.89 -20.03
C ALA A 267 21.53 18.68 -19.85
N ASP A 268 22.09 17.54 -19.46
CA ASP A 268 21.31 16.33 -19.19
C ASP A 268 20.62 16.46 -17.82
N PHE A 269 19.28 16.52 -17.84
CA PHE A 269 18.48 16.63 -16.62
C PHE A 269 18.72 15.47 -15.67
N ALA A 270 18.81 14.24 -16.17
CA ALA A 270 18.96 13.08 -15.30
C ALA A 270 20.31 13.10 -14.57
N ALA A 271 21.37 13.55 -15.25
CA ALA A 271 22.69 13.71 -14.64
C ALA A 271 22.68 14.79 -13.55
N LEU A 272 22.06 15.96 -13.82
CA LEU A 272 21.94 17.02 -12.82
C LEU A 272 21.05 16.61 -11.64
N ALA A 273 19.97 15.88 -11.87
CA ALA A 273 19.12 15.35 -10.80
C ALA A 273 19.90 14.37 -9.91
N GLN A 274 20.70 13.48 -10.48
CA GLN A 274 21.53 12.55 -9.71
C GLN A 274 22.64 13.24 -8.91
N GLU A 275 23.17 14.36 -9.41
CA GLU A 275 24.26 15.08 -8.74
C GLU A 275 23.75 16.06 -7.68
N TYR A 276 22.62 16.73 -7.93
CA TYR A 276 22.18 17.89 -7.14
C TYR A 276 20.82 17.72 -6.46
N SER A 277 20.00 16.74 -6.84
CA SER A 277 18.67 16.62 -6.22
C SER A 277 18.79 16.03 -4.82
N ASP A 278 18.24 16.76 -3.85
CA ASP A 278 18.11 16.33 -2.46
C ASP A 278 16.88 15.44 -2.23
N ASP A 279 16.06 15.18 -3.27
CA ASP A 279 14.97 14.21 -3.16
C ASP A 279 15.49 12.76 -3.24
N PRO A 280 15.45 11.99 -2.14
CA PRO A 280 15.91 10.60 -2.14
C PRO A 280 15.01 9.68 -2.96
N GLY A 281 13.75 10.07 -3.21
CA GLY A 281 12.77 9.27 -3.94
C GLY A 281 13.03 9.23 -5.44
N SER A 282 13.37 10.37 -6.04
CA SER A 282 13.51 10.51 -7.50
C SER A 282 14.90 10.89 -7.98
N GLY A 283 15.77 11.49 -7.15
CA GLY A 283 17.07 12.02 -7.59
C GLY A 283 17.94 10.99 -8.31
N MET A 284 18.10 9.81 -7.70
CA MET A 284 18.85 8.69 -8.30
C MET A 284 18.21 8.14 -9.59
N ALA A 285 16.89 8.29 -9.73
CA ALA A 285 16.12 7.91 -10.91
C ALA A 285 16.09 9.03 -11.98
N GLY A 286 16.97 10.03 -11.88
CA GLY A 286 17.01 11.15 -12.82
C GLY A 286 15.87 12.16 -12.63
N GLY A 287 15.31 12.19 -11.42
CA GLY A 287 14.23 13.09 -11.01
C GLY A 287 12.82 12.64 -11.39
N ASP A 288 12.64 11.47 -12.04
CA ASP A 288 11.32 11.00 -12.50
C ASP A 288 10.39 10.69 -11.32
N LEU A 289 9.24 11.36 -11.29
CA LEU A 289 8.22 11.21 -10.26
C LEU A 289 7.13 10.19 -10.64
N GLY A 290 7.20 9.63 -11.85
CA GLY A 290 6.15 8.77 -12.38
C GLY A 290 4.87 9.54 -12.72
N TRP A 291 3.79 8.80 -12.91
CA TRP A 291 2.47 9.37 -13.14
C TRP A 291 1.83 9.72 -11.81
N ALA A 292 1.37 10.96 -11.68
CA ALA A 292 0.84 11.48 -10.45
C ALA A 292 -0.51 12.16 -10.69
N PRO A 293 -1.55 11.80 -9.92
CA PRO A 293 -2.80 12.55 -9.90
C PRO A 293 -2.65 13.87 -9.14
N ARG A 294 -3.64 14.74 -9.31
CA ARG A 294 -3.82 15.89 -8.41
C ARG A 294 -4.02 15.42 -6.96
N GLY A 295 -3.65 16.25 -6.02
CA GLY A 295 -3.63 15.98 -4.59
C GLY A 295 -2.41 15.18 -4.11
N LEU A 296 -1.50 14.76 -5.01
CA LEU A 296 -0.26 14.07 -4.61
C LEU A 296 0.88 15.04 -4.29
N PHE A 297 0.90 16.21 -4.94
CA PHE A 297 1.94 17.22 -4.74
C PHE A 297 1.44 18.38 -3.88
N VAL A 298 2.38 19.14 -3.30
CA VAL A 298 2.06 20.42 -2.66
C VAL A 298 1.57 21.44 -3.69
N GLU A 299 0.65 22.31 -3.28
CA GLU A 299 -0.11 23.20 -4.17
C GLU A 299 0.76 23.96 -5.20
N PRO A 300 1.89 24.63 -4.85
CA PRO A 300 2.67 25.35 -5.86
C PRO A 300 3.31 24.44 -6.92
N PHE A 301 3.72 23.24 -6.52
CA PHE A 301 4.30 22.24 -7.43
C PHE A 301 3.22 21.67 -8.34
N GLU A 302 2.07 21.34 -7.79
CA GLU A 302 0.93 20.83 -8.56
C GLU A 302 0.44 21.85 -9.59
N GLU A 303 0.22 23.10 -9.17
CA GLU A 303 -0.23 24.16 -10.07
C GLU A 303 0.74 24.34 -11.24
N ALA A 304 2.05 24.21 -10.98
CA ALA A 304 3.05 24.22 -12.03
C ALA A 304 2.88 23.03 -12.99
N VAL A 305 2.98 21.80 -12.49
CA VAL A 305 2.90 20.57 -13.33
C VAL A 305 1.67 20.59 -14.23
N PHE A 306 0.50 20.91 -13.67
CA PHE A 306 -0.77 20.85 -14.40
C PHE A 306 -1.10 22.08 -15.24
N SER A 307 -0.22 23.09 -15.28
CA SER A 307 -0.34 24.27 -16.17
C SER A 307 0.79 24.37 -17.20
N MET A 308 1.80 23.51 -17.12
CA MET A 308 2.95 23.49 -18.02
C MET A 308 2.63 22.82 -19.37
N GLU A 309 3.36 23.22 -20.40
CA GLU A 309 3.43 22.47 -21.65
C GLU A 309 4.47 21.35 -21.56
N VAL A 310 4.30 20.27 -22.33
CA VAL A 310 5.27 19.16 -22.35
C VAL A 310 6.64 19.66 -22.80
N GLY A 311 7.68 19.34 -22.03
CA GLY A 311 9.06 19.79 -22.20
C GLY A 311 9.34 21.18 -21.64
N GLU A 312 8.35 21.86 -21.06
CA GLU A 312 8.57 23.12 -20.35
C GLU A 312 9.40 22.87 -19.08
N LEU A 313 10.33 23.77 -18.79
CA LEU A 313 11.07 23.83 -17.54
C LEU A 313 10.55 24.98 -16.68
N ARG A 314 10.33 24.73 -15.38
CA ARG A 314 9.86 25.76 -14.45
C ARG A 314 10.55 25.66 -13.10
N LEU A 315 11.06 26.78 -12.61
CA LEU A 315 11.52 26.92 -11.23
C LEU A 315 10.33 27.28 -10.33
N VAL A 316 10.13 26.49 -9.27
CA VAL A 316 9.02 26.62 -8.32
C VAL A 316 9.56 26.56 -6.91
N GLU A 317 9.17 27.51 -6.08
CA GLU A 317 9.47 27.46 -4.65
C GLU A 317 8.32 26.77 -3.90
N THR A 318 8.67 25.87 -2.97
CA THR A 318 7.72 25.28 -2.03
C THR A 318 8.28 25.35 -0.60
N LEU A 319 7.53 24.79 0.35
CA LEU A 319 8.01 24.64 1.72
C LEU A 319 9.28 23.78 1.82
N TYR A 320 9.49 22.83 0.89
CA TYR A 320 10.65 21.94 0.88
C TYR A 320 11.92 22.59 0.30
N GLY A 321 11.80 23.74 -0.36
CA GLY A 321 12.90 24.43 -1.03
C GLY A 321 12.58 24.77 -2.48
N PHE A 322 13.58 24.71 -3.35
CA PHE A 322 13.45 25.10 -4.76
C PHE A 322 13.41 23.86 -5.66
N HIS A 323 12.40 23.81 -6.52
CA HIS A 323 12.20 22.72 -7.48
C HIS A 323 12.39 23.22 -8.90
N ILE A 324 13.22 22.53 -9.67
CA ILE A 324 13.23 22.68 -11.12
C ILE A 324 12.43 21.52 -11.70
N ILE A 325 11.30 21.84 -12.31
CA ILE A 325 10.34 20.86 -12.80
C ILE A 325 10.41 20.79 -14.33
N GLU A 326 10.32 19.59 -14.89
CA GLU A 326 10.04 19.37 -16.30
C GLU A 326 8.79 18.51 -16.47
N LEU A 327 7.85 18.97 -17.29
CA LEU A 327 6.69 18.15 -17.66
C LEU A 327 7.08 17.18 -18.77
N LEU A 328 7.04 15.88 -18.49
CA LEU A 328 7.38 14.83 -19.45
C LEU A 328 6.19 14.45 -20.33
N ASP A 329 5.01 14.35 -19.73
CA ASP A 329 3.78 14.01 -20.42
C ASP A 329 2.60 14.84 -19.86
N ALA A 330 1.70 15.26 -20.75
CA ALA A 330 0.57 16.12 -20.40
C ALA A 330 -0.44 15.40 -19.49
N PRO A 331 -1.23 16.16 -18.69
CA PRO A 331 -2.33 15.59 -17.93
C PRO A 331 -3.30 14.79 -18.81
N GLU A 332 -3.53 13.52 -18.48
CA GLU A 332 -4.48 12.65 -19.17
C GLU A 332 -5.21 11.70 -18.21
N LEU A 333 -6.44 11.33 -18.56
CA LEU A 333 -7.18 10.29 -17.84
C LEU A 333 -6.53 8.93 -18.14
N ARG A 334 -6.05 8.27 -17.09
CA ARG A 334 -5.42 6.96 -17.20
C ARG A 334 -5.78 6.07 -16.00
N PRO A 335 -5.74 4.74 -16.17
CA PRO A 335 -5.80 3.80 -15.05
C PRO A 335 -4.73 4.10 -14.01
N LEU A 336 -5.00 3.77 -12.76
CA LEU A 336 -3.95 3.78 -11.74
C LEU A 336 -2.90 2.70 -12.08
N ASP A 337 -1.64 3.02 -11.79
CA ASP A 337 -0.49 2.10 -11.94
C ASP A 337 0.24 1.83 -10.61
N ASP A 338 -0.05 2.60 -9.56
CA ASP A 338 0.39 2.35 -8.18
C ASP A 338 -0.80 2.09 -7.24
N PRO A 339 -0.92 0.89 -6.64
CA PRO A 339 -1.96 0.57 -5.66
C PRO A 339 -1.99 1.52 -4.46
N GLY A 340 -0.86 2.12 -4.09
CA GLY A 340 -0.78 3.13 -3.04
C GLY A 340 -1.67 4.34 -3.30
N LEU A 341 -1.90 4.68 -4.57
CA LEU A 341 -2.75 5.80 -4.95
C LEU A 341 -4.22 5.58 -4.60
N LEU A 342 -4.69 4.33 -4.46
CA LEU A 342 -6.06 4.06 -4.01
C LEU A 342 -6.37 4.63 -2.62
N GLN A 343 -5.33 4.86 -1.80
CA GLN A 343 -5.48 5.47 -0.47
C GLN A 343 -5.43 7.01 -0.51
N SER A 344 -5.00 7.60 -1.63
CA SER A 344 -5.05 9.05 -1.81
C SER A 344 -6.48 9.54 -1.98
N MET A 345 -6.76 10.80 -1.65
CA MET A 345 -8.08 11.39 -1.90
C MET A 345 -8.49 11.28 -3.37
N ALA A 346 -7.55 11.49 -4.30
CA ALA A 346 -7.81 11.38 -5.73
C ALA A 346 -8.12 9.95 -6.17
N GLY A 347 -7.39 8.96 -5.65
CA GLY A 347 -7.67 7.56 -5.92
C GLY A 347 -9.00 7.09 -5.33
N GLN A 348 -9.33 7.50 -4.10
CA GLN A 348 -10.64 7.21 -3.48
C GLN A 348 -11.79 7.83 -4.28
N GLN A 349 -11.64 9.08 -4.72
CA GLN A 349 -12.63 9.75 -5.55
C GLN A 349 -12.75 9.06 -6.92
N ALA A 350 -11.63 8.70 -7.54
CA ALA A 350 -11.62 7.97 -8.82
C ALA A 350 -12.30 6.62 -8.67
N PHE A 351 -12.00 5.86 -7.62
CA PHE A 351 -12.62 4.58 -7.32
C PHE A 351 -14.15 4.74 -7.21
N ALA A 352 -14.62 5.71 -6.42
CA ALA A 352 -16.04 5.98 -6.22
C ALA A 352 -16.77 6.45 -7.50
N THR A 353 -16.08 7.17 -8.39
CA THR A 353 -16.69 7.80 -9.58
C THR A 353 -16.48 7.03 -10.88
N THR A 354 -15.54 6.07 -10.92
CA THR A 354 -15.20 5.31 -12.12
C THR A 354 -15.36 3.80 -11.89
N PHE A 355 -14.70 3.22 -10.89
CA PHE A 355 -14.75 1.79 -10.63
C PHE A 355 -16.12 1.32 -10.12
N ILE A 356 -16.70 2.00 -9.13
CA ILE A 356 -18.00 1.59 -8.55
C ILE A 356 -19.13 1.63 -9.60
N PRO A 357 -19.32 2.70 -10.39
CA PRO A 357 -20.32 2.69 -11.46
C PRO A 357 -20.03 1.64 -12.53
N TRP A 358 -18.76 1.33 -12.80
CA TRP A 358 -18.37 0.28 -13.74
C TRP A 358 -18.78 -1.11 -13.24
N ILE A 359 -18.47 -1.48 -11.98
CA ILE A 359 -18.83 -2.80 -11.45
C ILE A 359 -20.35 -2.96 -11.28
N GLU A 360 -21.06 -1.89 -10.91
CA GLU A 360 -22.53 -1.85 -10.91
C GLU A 360 -23.10 -2.09 -12.32
N SER A 361 -22.46 -1.52 -13.36
CA SER A 361 -22.90 -1.71 -14.74
C SER A 361 -22.77 -3.16 -15.21
N LEU A 362 -21.77 -3.91 -14.72
CA LEU A 362 -21.65 -5.34 -15.00
C LEU A 362 -22.85 -6.11 -14.45
N GLN A 363 -23.25 -5.81 -13.21
CA GLN A 363 -24.43 -6.42 -12.61
C GLN A 363 -25.70 -6.07 -13.38
N MET A 364 -25.89 -4.79 -13.72
CA MET A 364 -27.06 -4.35 -14.49
C MET A 364 -27.15 -5.03 -15.86
N GLU A 365 -26.03 -5.19 -16.56
CA GLU A 365 -25.97 -5.89 -17.85
C GLU A 365 -26.29 -7.38 -17.69
N ALA A 366 -25.70 -8.04 -16.69
CA ALA A 366 -25.95 -9.44 -16.40
C ALA A 366 -27.42 -9.70 -16.01
N GLU A 367 -28.05 -8.82 -15.25
CA GLU A 367 -29.49 -8.87 -14.94
C GLU A 367 -30.34 -8.70 -16.20
N ALA A 368 -30.03 -7.72 -17.05
CA ALA A 368 -30.75 -7.48 -18.30
C ALA A 368 -30.66 -8.66 -19.28
N ASN A 369 -29.58 -9.43 -19.20
CA ASN A 369 -29.32 -10.63 -20.00
C ASN A 369 -29.80 -11.93 -19.32
N GLU A 370 -30.50 -11.85 -18.18
CA GLU A 370 -30.98 -13.01 -17.41
C GLU A 370 -29.83 -13.96 -16.98
N GLN A 371 -28.64 -13.42 -16.74
CA GLN A 371 -27.44 -14.18 -16.34
C GLN A 371 -27.30 -14.34 -14.83
N ILE A 372 -28.15 -13.68 -14.03
CA ILE A 372 -28.13 -13.77 -12.57
C ILE A 372 -29.40 -14.47 -12.08
N LYS A 373 -29.23 -15.51 -11.27
CA LYS A 373 -30.32 -16.21 -10.61
C LYS A 373 -29.97 -16.45 -9.15
N VAL A 374 -30.61 -15.70 -8.27
CA VAL A 374 -30.53 -15.92 -6.82
C VAL A 374 -31.31 -17.18 -6.47
N VAL A 375 -30.61 -18.18 -5.92
CA VAL A 375 -31.15 -19.49 -5.52
C VAL A 375 -31.67 -19.44 -4.09
N VAL A 376 -30.98 -18.73 -3.21
CA VAL A 376 -31.35 -18.52 -1.81
C VAL A 376 -31.44 -17.03 -1.52
N PRO A 377 -32.61 -16.51 -1.13
CA PRO A 377 -32.78 -15.10 -0.76
C PRO A 377 -31.87 -14.67 0.39
N ALA A 378 -31.41 -13.42 0.37
CA ALA A 378 -30.44 -12.92 1.34
C ALA A 378 -30.93 -12.96 2.80
N ASP A 379 -32.22 -12.76 3.04
CA ASP A 379 -32.85 -12.86 4.37
C ASP A 379 -32.87 -14.31 4.93
N GLU A 380 -32.88 -15.30 4.05
CA GLU A 380 -32.75 -16.73 4.42
C GLU A 380 -31.31 -17.13 4.75
N LEU A 381 -30.32 -16.32 4.38
CA LEU A 381 -28.90 -16.60 4.66
C LEU A 381 -28.49 -16.24 6.09
N VAL A 382 -29.23 -15.33 6.73
CA VAL A 382 -28.92 -14.81 8.08
C VAL A 382 -29.88 -15.31 9.15
N SER A 383 -30.96 -16.00 8.77
CA SER A 383 -31.88 -16.59 9.72
C SER A 383 -31.25 -17.83 10.35
N VAL A 384 -31.02 -17.78 11.66
CA VAL A 384 -30.74 -18.98 12.45
C VAL A 384 -31.97 -19.89 12.30
N PRO A 385 -31.82 -21.16 11.88
CA PRO A 385 -32.98 -22.04 11.81
C PRO A 385 -33.63 -22.10 13.19
N GLU A 386 -34.93 -21.78 13.27
CA GLU A 386 -35.68 -21.97 14.52
C GLU A 386 -35.42 -23.41 15.00
N PRO A 387 -35.03 -23.62 16.28
CA PRO A 387 -34.91 -24.97 16.78
C PRO A 387 -36.28 -25.62 16.67
N GLU A 388 -36.40 -26.62 15.79
CA GLU A 388 -37.63 -27.40 15.65
C GLU A 388 -38.06 -27.86 17.05
N GLY A 389 -39.24 -27.41 17.46
CA GLY A 389 -39.72 -27.45 18.84
C GLY A 389 -39.47 -28.81 19.51
N LEU A 390 -38.72 -28.76 20.62
CA LEU A 390 -38.59 -29.85 21.58
C LEU A 390 -39.78 -29.90 22.54
#